data_AF-A0A168DPC5-F1
#
_entry.id   AF-A0A168DPC5-F1
#
_cell.length_a   1.000
_cell.length_b   1.000
_cell.length_c   1.000
_cell.angle_alpha   90.00
_cell.angle_beta   90.00
_cell.angle_gamma   90.00
#
_symmetry.space_group_name_H-M   'P 1'
#
loop_
_entity.id
_entity.type
_entity.pdbx_description
1 polymer ?
#
loop_
_entity_poly.entity_id
_entity_poly.type
_entity_poly.pdbx_seq_one_letter_code
_entity_poly.pdbx_strand_id
1 'polypeptide(L)'
;MSTIELSSFVAAAQFDNGLDKLHTTQETVTQRTSHTSVGGKVLSWAKLHITGDGQKSADQTRFQEALKTEFGKDVGEAAYKAFAPGDGKAHSLTKAQVLDTVELALTTQENKAEELNVTTQAAILTSITNTHGAEVAANVTKLLEGSSEFANVGTDPEQIKAIVSQIAEDVAKNLEVIDASITQHIEKLGDREHLAAAASEAGIQIDWDNVSPEQITKLQENVQGKLENQSRPDKSNSSIRSSLKDEHIQQAVNNQLRAIEALQSASAGGTLLVSVFSELGLPAEKVSAAAFGEIATVLNGVFNTVSGPEGTNDITDQIDDILQKSIINSAVQDVLKSTLREAAQTDEFSSQIAPFIPEGTPKEIKAAQKWLPDLAAKEIVRSIKDDNDFQEQGGIVNAAKAELGKQIETAQSTNEIIKGFVEHLTADEINAELLTEFIAKHSNNADGLGGDDNKFAAERHFTKIFKEHPEIQQQLNDAFHSEKLKENSQIVSEAIELITKKVEDQLVNRLQQAGKHPTEAYATASVISSTLKGPFVQLFAPLLDSLDSPDENTVSEGEFLEQKQAVTDAFFFPSDPSEDAAEIANGLVKSFHNLFEKHNLQLDF
;
A
#
# COMPACT_ATOMS: atom_id res chain seq x y z
N MET A 1 61.48 -17.38 33.21
CA MET A 1 61.23 -17.95 31.87
C MET A 1 60.64 -16.82 31.04
N SER A 2 61.18 -16.55 29.86
CA SER A 2 60.65 -15.55 28.93
C SER A 2 59.34 -16.05 28.31
N THR A 3 58.28 -15.26 28.43
CA THR A 3 56.99 -15.53 27.78
C THR A 3 57.18 -15.45 26.27
N ILE A 4 56.79 -16.50 25.53
CA ILE A 4 56.81 -16.47 24.06
C ILE A 4 55.60 -15.66 23.60
N GLU A 5 55.83 -14.59 22.84
CA GLU A 5 54.76 -13.77 22.29
C GLU A 5 53.92 -14.54 21.26
N LEU A 6 52.62 -14.25 21.19
CA LEU A 6 51.71 -14.87 20.22
C LEU A 6 52.17 -14.64 18.77
N SER A 7 52.76 -13.47 18.50
CA SER A 7 53.38 -13.08 17.24
C SER A 7 54.40 -14.11 16.73
N SER A 8 55.15 -14.77 17.63
CA SER A 8 56.14 -15.79 17.29
C SER A 8 55.52 -17.10 16.81
N PHE A 9 54.34 -17.45 17.35
CA PHE A 9 53.58 -18.62 16.89
C PHE A 9 52.94 -18.37 15.52
N VAL A 10 52.36 -17.17 15.33
CA VAL A 10 51.75 -16.76 14.06
C VAL A 10 52.79 -16.68 12.93
N ALA A 11 53.94 -16.05 13.18
CA ALA A 11 55.02 -15.96 12.20
C ALA A 11 55.55 -17.35 11.79
N ALA A 12 55.68 -18.27 12.74
CA ALA A 12 56.10 -19.65 12.46
C ALA A 12 55.04 -20.45 11.68
N ALA A 13 53.75 -20.17 11.93
CA ALA A 13 52.63 -20.79 11.21
C ALA A 13 52.49 -20.26 9.77
N GLN A 14 52.76 -18.98 9.52
CA GLN A 14 52.59 -18.35 8.19
C GLN A 14 53.70 -18.71 7.20
N PHE A 15 54.91 -19.07 7.65
CA PHE A 15 56.05 -19.40 6.79
C PHE A 15 55.84 -20.74 6.04
N ASP A 16 55.61 -20.71 4.73
CA ASP A 16 55.19 -21.88 3.93
C ASP A 16 56.37 -22.63 3.29
N ASN A 17 56.69 -23.81 3.82
CA ASN A 17 57.65 -24.76 3.25
C ASN A 17 57.11 -26.22 3.25
N GLY A 18 55.78 -26.41 3.34
CA GLY A 18 55.14 -27.74 3.27
C GLY A 18 55.29 -28.62 4.52
N LEU A 19 55.23 -28.07 5.74
CA LEU A 19 55.33 -28.82 7.00
C LEU A 19 54.18 -28.48 7.98
N ASP A 20 53.41 -29.49 8.41
CA ASP A 20 52.15 -29.29 9.15
C ASP A 20 52.28 -29.08 10.67
N LYS A 21 53.49 -29.12 11.26
CA LYS A 21 53.69 -29.17 12.73
C LYS A 21 54.75 -28.19 13.24
N LEU A 22 54.42 -27.47 14.32
CA LEU A 22 55.25 -26.44 14.97
C LEU A 22 55.93 -26.99 16.25
N HIS A 23 57.08 -26.42 16.63
CA HIS A 23 57.85 -26.80 17.83
C HIS A 23 58.36 -25.55 18.57
N THR A 24 58.37 -25.54 19.91
CA THR A 24 58.93 -24.41 20.70
C THR A 24 60.20 -24.82 21.47
N THR A 25 61.22 -23.96 21.48
CA THR A 25 62.34 -24.01 22.44
C THR A 25 62.13 -22.95 23.53
N GLN A 26 63.03 -22.82 24.51
CA GLN A 26 62.85 -21.87 25.64
C GLN A 26 62.74 -20.39 25.21
N GLU A 27 63.12 -20.05 23.97
CA GLU A 27 63.19 -18.66 23.49
C GLU A 27 62.60 -18.45 22.07
N THR A 28 62.22 -19.49 21.31
CA THR A 28 61.77 -19.36 19.91
C THR A 28 60.84 -20.49 19.44
N VAL A 29 60.01 -20.24 18.42
CA VAL A 29 59.21 -21.26 17.70
C VAL A 29 59.94 -21.66 16.41
N THR A 30 60.15 -22.95 16.17
CA THR A 30 60.91 -23.51 15.03
C THR A 30 60.13 -24.60 14.27
N GLN A 31 60.35 -24.72 12.96
CA GLN A 31 59.75 -25.76 12.09
C GLN A 31 60.48 -27.10 12.19
N ARG A 32 59.80 -28.22 11.88
CA ARG A 32 60.43 -29.56 11.85
C ARG A 32 60.24 -30.25 10.50
N THR A 33 61.32 -30.43 9.73
CA THR A 33 61.35 -31.11 8.43
C THR A 33 61.29 -32.63 8.56
N SER A 34 60.47 -33.30 7.75
CA SER A 34 60.48 -34.76 7.56
C SER A 34 60.10 -35.07 6.12
N HIS A 35 61.00 -35.58 5.27
CA HIS A 35 60.78 -36.67 4.28
C HIS A 35 62.03 -36.92 3.40
N THR A 36 62.34 -38.21 3.14
CA THR A 36 63.08 -38.68 1.95
C THR A 36 62.44 -39.96 1.43
N SER A 37 62.24 -40.08 0.11
CA SER A 37 61.67 -41.26 -0.56
C SER A 37 62.72 -41.99 -1.42
N VAL A 38 62.74 -43.32 -1.37
CA VAL A 38 63.39 -44.18 -2.38
C VAL A 38 62.37 -45.20 -2.87
N GLY A 39 62.06 -45.20 -4.16
CA GLY A 39 61.25 -46.26 -4.80
C GLY A 39 59.73 -46.19 -4.62
N GLY A 40 59.13 -45.01 -4.46
CA GLY A 40 57.67 -44.82 -4.59
C GLY A 40 56.79 -45.44 -3.48
N LYS A 41 57.36 -45.92 -2.38
CA LYS A 41 56.61 -46.31 -1.17
C LYS A 41 57.04 -45.44 0.02
N VAL A 42 56.06 -44.80 0.69
CA VAL A 42 56.28 -43.96 1.87
C VAL A 42 56.65 -44.85 3.06
N LEU A 43 57.93 -44.86 3.43
CA LEU A 43 58.42 -45.41 4.70
C LEU A 43 58.13 -44.39 5.80
N SER A 44 56.99 -44.54 6.48
CA SER A 44 56.89 -44.03 7.86
C SER A 44 57.61 -45.03 8.78
N TRP A 45 58.20 -44.53 9.86
CA TRP A 45 58.96 -45.22 10.91
C TRP A 45 60.50 -45.21 10.80
N ALA A 46 61.09 -44.08 11.21
CA ALA A 46 62.18 -44.02 12.20
C ALA A 46 62.60 -42.56 12.51
N LYS A 47 61.69 -41.75 13.08
CA LYS A 47 62.00 -40.61 13.99
C LYS A 47 60.73 -40.06 14.67
N LEU A 48 59.88 -40.97 15.13
CA LEU A 48 58.63 -40.67 15.87
C LEU A 48 58.85 -40.35 17.37
N HIS A 49 60.10 -40.31 17.89
CA HIS A 49 60.38 -40.06 19.31
C HIS A 49 61.60 -39.14 19.54
N ILE A 50 61.50 -37.83 19.28
CA ILE A 50 62.52 -36.87 19.78
C ILE A 50 61.91 -35.69 20.54
N THR A 51 60.61 -35.42 20.41
CA THR A 51 59.88 -34.56 21.36
C THR A 51 58.96 -35.46 22.17
N GLY A 52 59.38 -35.76 23.41
CA GLY A 52 58.54 -36.50 24.36
C GLY A 52 57.21 -35.78 24.61
N ASP A 53 56.22 -36.49 25.16
CA ASP A 53 54.91 -35.89 25.45
C ASP A 53 55.00 -34.67 26.38
N GLY A 54 56.06 -34.59 27.21
CA GLY A 54 56.40 -33.40 27.99
C GLY A 54 56.72 -32.15 27.17
N GLN A 55 57.35 -32.29 26.00
CA GLN A 55 57.66 -31.14 25.13
C GLN A 55 56.43 -30.69 24.33
N LYS A 56 55.60 -31.62 23.87
CA LYS A 56 54.31 -31.30 23.21
C LYS A 56 53.37 -30.56 24.16
N SER A 57 53.28 -31.04 25.40
CA SER A 57 52.51 -30.38 26.46
C SER A 57 53.06 -29.00 26.82
N ALA A 58 54.39 -28.83 26.84
CA ALA A 58 55.01 -27.53 27.05
C ALA A 58 54.72 -26.54 25.89
N ASP A 59 54.79 -26.99 24.64
CA ASP A 59 54.50 -26.17 23.45
C ASP A 59 53.03 -25.71 23.45
N GLN A 60 52.10 -26.62 23.76
CA GLN A 60 50.66 -26.35 23.95
C GLN A 60 50.38 -25.35 25.07
N THR A 61 51.01 -25.54 26.24
CA THR A 61 50.84 -24.67 27.41
C THR A 61 51.33 -23.26 27.10
N ARG A 62 52.48 -23.12 26.42
CA ARG A 62 53.02 -21.82 26.02
C ARG A 62 52.14 -21.09 25.00
N PHE A 63 51.58 -21.81 24.02
CA PHE A 63 50.62 -21.21 23.08
C PHE A 63 49.34 -20.76 23.77
N GLN A 64 48.81 -21.57 24.69
CA GLN A 64 47.64 -21.22 25.50
C GLN A 64 47.92 -19.99 26.39
N GLU A 65 49.09 -19.90 27.02
CA GLU A 65 49.50 -18.73 27.82
C GLU A 65 49.68 -17.47 26.97
N ALA A 66 50.24 -17.60 25.75
CA ALA A 66 50.36 -16.50 24.80
C ALA A 66 48.99 -15.95 24.37
N LEU A 67 48.02 -16.84 24.08
CA LEU A 67 46.63 -16.44 23.76
C LEU A 67 45.94 -15.72 24.92
N LYS A 68 46.11 -16.22 26.16
CA LYS A 68 45.54 -15.55 27.35
C LYS A 68 46.19 -14.21 27.64
N THR A 69 47.48 -14.07 27.31
CA THR A 69 48.22 -12.83 27.50
C THR A 69 47.74 -11.77 26.50
N GLU A 70 47.51 -12.16 25.23
CA GLU A 70 47.09 -11.25 24.17
C GLU A 70 45.60 -10.87 24.27
N PHE A 71 44.71 -11.86 24.41
CA PHE A 71 43.25 -11.68 24.30
C PHE A 71 42.54 -11.67 25.65
N GLY A 72 43.28 -11.76 26.75
CA GLY A 72 42.73 -11.99 28.09
C GLY A 72 42.34 -13.45 28.33
N LYS A 73 42.18 -13.80 29.61
CA LYS A 73 41.99 -15.19 30.07
C LYS A 73 40.80 -15.87 29.40
N ASP A 74 39.65 -15.22 29.33
CA ASP A 74 38.41 -15.84 28.90
C ASP A 74 38.37 -16.10 27.39
N VAL A 75 38.79 -15.12 26.57
CA VAL A 75 38.84 -15.26 25.11
C VAL A 75 39.96 -16.23 24.72
N GLY A 76 41.15 -16.08 25.30
CA GLY A 76 42.28 -16.96 25.02
C GLY A 76 42.04 -18.42 25.42
N GLU A 77 41.33 -18.69 26.52
CA GLU A 77 40.95 -20.05 26.91
C GLU A 77 39.86 -20.66 26.02
N ALA A 78 38.85 -19.88 25.62
CA ALA A 78 37.77 -20.35 24.77
C ALA A 78 38.29 -20.70 23.37
N ALA A 79 39.09 -19.80 22.78
CA ALA A 79 39.67 -20.00 21.46
C ALA A 79 40.56 -21.25 21.41
N TYR A 80 41.44 -21.43 22.40
CA TYR A 80 42.30 -22.61 22.47
C TYR A 80 41.49 -23.91 22.59
N LYS A 81 40.42 -23.93 23.40
CA LYS A 81 39.59 -25.13 23.60
C LYS A 81 38.81 -25.54 22.35
N ALA A 82 38.45 -24.61 21.48
CA ALA A 82 37.69 -24.89 20.26
C ALA A 82 38.45 -25.79 19.27
N PHE A 83 39.79 -25.69 19.27
CA PHE A 83 40.66 -26.42 18.33
C PHE A 83 41.60 -27.42 19.01
N ALA A 84 41.54 -27.53 20.35
CA ALA A 84 42.24 -28.55 21.11
C ALA A 84 41.48 -29.90 21.03
N PRO A 85 42.16 -31.03 20.76
CA PRO A 85 41.58 -32.36 20.83
C PRO A 85 41.04 -32.65 22.24
N GLY A 86 39.76 -33.05 22.32
CA GLY A 86 39.06 -33.30 23.58
C GLY A 86 39.50 -34.54 24.37
N ASP A 87 40.55 -35.26 23.92
CA ASP A 87 41.00 -36.51 24.54
C ASP A 87 42.09 -36.33 25.62
N GLY A 88 42.52 -35.09 25.88
CA GLY A 88 43.47 -34.75 26.94
C GLY A 88 44.91 -35.22 26.71
N LYS A 89 45.24 -35.70 25.50
CA LYS A 89 46.59 -36.19 25.17
C LYS A 89 47.46 -35.08 24.57
N ALA A 90 48.74 -35.07 24.95
CA ALA A 90 49.72 -34.13 24.41
C ALA A 90 49.95 -34.41 22.91
N HIS A 91 49.63 -33.44 22.06
CA HIS A 91 49.81 -33.51 20.60
C HIS A 91 50.70 -32.35 20.12
N SER A 92 51.21 -32.47 18.90
CA SER A 92 51.93 -31.36 18.26
C SER A 92 50.95 -30.27 17.86
N LEU A 93 51.28 -29.00 18.11
CA LEU A 93 50.55 -27.85 17.57
C LEU A 93 50.70 -27.83 16.05
N THR A 94 49.59 -27.82 15.32
CA THR A 94 49.60 -27.69 13.86
C THR A 94 49.48 -26.23 13.44
N LYS A 95 49.87 -25.95 12.19
CA LYS A 95 49.69 -24.61 11.59
C LYS A 95 48.23 -24.17 11.60
N ALA A 96 47.31 -25.04 11.16
CA ALA A 96 45.88 -24.77 11.16
C ALA A 96 45.37 -24.46 12.57
N GLN A 97 45.75 -25.28 13.57
CA GLN A 97 45.37 -25.03 14.96
C GLN A 97 45.85 -23.67 15.47
N VAL A 98 47.04 -23.20 15.08
CA VAL A 98 47.53 -21.88 15.51
C VAL A 98 46.77 -20.74 14.81
N LEU A 99 46.60 -20.82 13.49
CA LEU A 99 45.93 -19.75 12.72
C LEU A 99 44.42 -19.68 13.03
N ASP A 100 43.72 -20.80 13.00
CA ASP A 100 42.28 -20.88 13.25
C ASP A 100 41.95 -20.47 14.70
N THR A 101 42.82 -20.79 15.66
CA THR A 101 42.64 -20.35 17.07
C THR A 101 42.82 -18.84 17.22
N VAL A 102 43.82 -18.24 16.56
CA VAL A 102 44.07 -16.80 16.63
C VAL A 102 42.96 -16.03 15.92
N GLU A 103 42.50 -16.52 14.76
CA GLU A 103 41.36 -15.96 14.03
C GLU A 103 40.08 -16.00 14.89
N LEU A 104 39.77 -17.14 15.51
CA LEU A 104 38.61 -17.24 16.41
C LEU A 104 38.73 -16.29 17.62
N ALA A 105 39.93 -16.13 18.18
CA ALA A 105 40.17 -15.21 19.30
C ALA A 105 39.94 -13.75 18.90
N LEU A 106 40.44 -13.34 17.72
CA LEU A 106 40.22 -12.01 17.14
C LEU A 106 38.73 -11.75 16.92
N THR A 107 38.05 -12.64 16.19
CA THR A 107 36.61 -12.52 15.92
C THR A 107 35.78 -12.49 17.21
N THR A 108 36.16 -13.26 18.23
CA THR A 108 35.47 -13.26 19.53
C THR A 108 35.68 -11.94 20.28
N GLN A 109 36.88 -11.35 20.22
CA GLN A 109 37.15 -10.05 20.84
C GLN A 109 36.41 -8.92 20.13
N GLU A 110 36.41 -8.92 18.80
CA GLU A 110 35.65 -7.98 17.96
C GLU A 110 34.15 -8.06 18.27
N ASN A 111 33.57 -9.27 18.30
CA ASN A 111 32.17 -9.47 18.63
C ASN A 111 31.81 -8.97 20.05
N LYS A 112 32.69 -9.18 21.04
CA LYS A 112 32.46 -8.68 22.41
C LYS A 112 32.54 -7.16 22.50
N ALA A 113 33.46 -6.54 21.73
CA ALA A 113 33.55 -5.09 21.66
C ALA A 113 32.30 -4.50 21.01
N GLU A 114 31.80 -5.13 19.93
CA GLU A 114 30.56 -4.72 19.27
C GLU A 114 29.34 -4.87 20.17
N GLU A 115 29.20 -6.01 20.88
CA GLU A 115 28.11 -6.23 21.83
C GLU A 115 28.11 -5.19 22.96
N LEU A 116 29.30 -4.82 23.46
CA LEU A 116 29.46 -3.76 24.45
C LEU A 116 29.04 -2.40 23.86
N ASN A 117 29.51 -2.05 22.66
CA ASN A 117 29.14 -0.81 21.97
C ASN A 117 27.62 -0.69 21.81
N VAL A 118 26.96 -1.72 21.26
CA VAL A 118 25.51 -1.75 21.03
C VAL A 118 24.74 -1.62 22.36
N THR A 119 25.13 -2.37 23.38
CA THR A 119 24.47 -2.34 24.69
C THR A 119 24.61 -0.97 25.34
N THR A 120 25.80 -0.36 25.27
CA THR A 120 26.07 0.95 25.86
C THR A 120 25.38 2.07 25.08
N GLN A 121 25.34 2.03 23.74
CA GLN A 121 24.55 2.96 22.92
C GLN A 121 23.07 2.92 23.32
N ALA A 122 22.49 1.73 23.40
CA ALA A 122 21.10 1.55 23.79
C ALA A 122 20.81 2.09 25.21
N ALA A 123 21.72 1.86 26.16
CA ALA A 123 21.59 2.37 27.52
C ALA A 123 21.64 3.91 27.58
N ILE A 124 22.55 4.53 26.82
CA ILE A 124 22.65 6.00 26.73
C ILE A 124 21.39 6.59 26.12
N LEU A 125 20.93 6.08 24.97
CA LEU A 125 19.71 6.57 24.31
C LEU A 125 18.46 6.37 25.18
N THR A 126 18.37 5.25 25.91
CA THR A 126 17.30 5.01 26.89
C THR A 126 17.33 6.05 28.01
N SER A 127 18.52 6.41 28.51
CA SER A 127 18.67 7.45 29.51
C SER A 127 18.20 8.82 29.00
N ILE A 128 18.49 9.16 27.75
CA ILE A 128 18.01 10.40 27.12
C ILE A 128 16.49 10.39 27.01
N THR A 129 15.89 9.31 26.51
CA THR A 129 14.43 9.16 26.42
C THR A 129 13.75 9.35 27.77
N ASN A 130 14.30 8.76 28.83
CA ASN A 130 13.73 8.87 30.18
C ASN A 130 13.87 10.28 30.79
N THR A 131 14.91 11.02 30.42
CA THR A 131 15.22 12.33 31.03
C THR A 131 14.57 13.48 30.26
N HIS A 132 14.60 13.43 28.94
CA HIS A 132 14.20 14.52 28.05
C HIS A 132 12.99 14.19 27.17
N GLY A 133 12.48 12.95 27.21
CA GLY A 133 11.36 12.49 26.40
C GLY A 133 11.77 11.90 25.05
N ALA A 134 10.79 11.28 24.38
CA ALA A 134 11.01 10.52 23.13
C ALA A 134 11.42 11.41 21.94
N GLU A 135 10.90 12.64 21.87
CA GLU A 135 11.18 13.57 20.77
C GLU A 135 12.63 14.07 20.79
N VAL A 136 13.13 14.46 21.97
CA VAL A 136 14.54 14.82 22.15
C VAL A 136 15.45 13.63 21.83
N ALA A 137 15.10 12.43 22.29
CA ALA A 137 15.88 11.23 22.01
C ALA A 137 15.96 10.89 20.51
N ALA A 138 14.87 11.06 19.77
CA ALA A 138 14.86 10.85 18.31
C ALA A 138 15.80 11.84 17.59
N ASN A 139 15.75 13.12 17.97
CA ASN A 139 16.63 14.15 17.42
C ASN A 139 18.10 13.91 17.73
N VAL A 140 18.41 13.54 18.98
CA VAL A 140 19.76 13.18 19.41
C VAL A 140 20.26 11.97 18.64
N THR A 141 19.43 10.93 18.47
CA THR A 141 19.79 9.73 17.70
C THR A 141 20.21 10.10 16.28
N LYS A 142 19.42 10.94 15.60
CA LYS A 142 19.70 11.39 14.23
C LYS A 142 20.98 12.23 14.13
N LEU A 143 21.27 13.07 15.12
CA LEU A 143 22.53 13.84 15.18
C LEU A 143 23.76 12.94 15.39
N LEU A 144 23.57 11.77 16.00
CA LEU A 144 24.63 10.79 16.26
C LEU A 144 24.79 9.78 15.11
N GLU A 145 23.89 9.76 14.11
CA GLU A 145 24.00 8.90 12.94
C GLU A 145 25.31 9.17 12.20
N GLY A 146 26.13 8.12 12.05
CA GLY A 146 27.44 8.21 11.40
C GLY A 146 28.57 8.72 12.29
N SER A 147 28.34 9.00 13.59
CA SER A 147 29.42 9.34 14.53
C SER A 147 30.28 8.12 14.84
N SER A 148 31.57 8.21 14.54
CA SER A 148 32.56 7.17 14.85
C SER A 148 32.82 7.03 16.36
N GLU A 149 32.67 8.12 17.10
CA GLU A 149 32.82 8.20 18.55
C GLU A 149 31.65 7.51 19.26
N PHE A 150 30.42 7.73 18.77
CA PHE A 150 29.24 7.05 19.29
C PHE A 150 29.21 5.56 18.89
N ALA A 151 29.67 5.22 17.68
CA ALA A 151 29.82 3.83 17.24
C ALA A 151 30.75 3.02 18.15
N ASN A 152 31.82 3.65 18.68
CA ASN A 152 32.82 3.00 19.55
C ASN A 152 32.66 3.34 21.03
N VAL A 153 31.42 3.57 21.49
CA VAL A 153 31.15 4.07 22.84
C VAL A 153 31.67 3.21 23.98
N GLY A 154 31.85 1.90 23.77
CA GLY A 154 32.40 0.97 24.75
C GLY A 154 33.83 1.31 25.19
N THR A 155 34.53 2.16 24.44
CA THR A 155 35.89 2.63 24.77
C THR A 155 35.92 3.71 25.86
N ASP A 156 34.96 4.64 25.87
CA ASP A 156 34.78 5.64 26.94
C ASP A 156 33.29 5.95 27.18
N PRO A 157 32.56 5.05 27.88
CA PRO A 157 31.12 5.19 28.05
C PRO A 157 30.68 6.46 28.78
N GLU A 158 31.44 6.89 29.80
CA GLU A 158 31.05 8.03 30.65
C GLU A 158 31.29 9.37 29.95
N GLN A 159 32.39 9.50 29.20
CA GLN A 159 32.64 10.71 28.42
C GLN A 159 31.59 10.88 27.31
N ILE A 160 31.32 9.83 26.55
CA ILE A 160 30.32 9.87 25.47
C ILE A 160 28.93 10.14 26.04
N LYS A 161 28.56 9.51 27.17
CA LYS A 161 27.30 9.78 27.85
C LYS A 161 27.16 11.25 28.24
N ALA A 162 28.22 11.88 28.74
CA ALA A 162 28.20 13.31 29.08
C ALA A 162 28.01 14.20 27.85
N ILE A 163 28.71 13.90 26.75
CA ILE A 163 28.56 14.62 25.47
C ILE A 163 27.14 14.49 24.93
N VAL A 164 26.61 13.25 24.87
CA VAL A 164 25.25 12.98 24.39
C VAL A 164 24.19 13.66 25.27
N SER A 165 24.41 13.72 26.58
CA SER A 165 23.52 14.45 27.50
C SER A 165 23.54 15.96 27.23
N GLN A 166 24.70 16.55 26.95
CA GLN A 166 24.79 17.97 26.59
C GLN A 166 24.08 18.27 25.25
N ILE A 167 24.25 17.39 24.25
CA ILE A 167 23.52 17.49 22.98
C ILE A 167 22.01 17.43 23.24
N ALA A 168 21.56 16.53 24.12
CA ALA A 168 20.14 16.42 24.48
C ALA A 168 19.60 17.69 25.17
N GLU A 169 20.37 18.31 26.06
CA GLU A 169 19.98 19.59 26.68
C GLU A 169 19.84 20.72 25.66
N ASP A 170 20.77 20.80 24.70
CA ASP A 170 20.75 21.83 23.67
C ASP A 170 19.60 21.62 22.68
N VAL A 171 19.32 20.37 22.32
CA VAL A 171 18.13 19.99 21.53
C VAL A 171 16.85 20.35 22.27
N ALA A 172 16.73 20.04 23.57
CA ALA A 172 15.56 20.37 24.37
C ALA A 172 15.30 21.88 24.43
N LYS A 173 16.33 22.69 24.68
CA LYS A 173 16.21 24.16 24.67
C LYS A 173 15.78 24.69 23.31
N ASN A 174 16.31 24.14 22.22
CA ASN A 174 15.91 24.55 20.87
C ASN A 174 14.44 24.22 20.59
N LEU A 175 13.95 23.05 21.01
CA LEU A 175 12.53 22.69 20.89
C LEU A 175 11.63 23.62 21.71
N GLU A 176 12.02 23.99 22.94
CA GLU A 176 11.26 24.96 23.75
C GLU A 176 11.14 26.33 23.04
N VAL A 177 12.20 26.80 22.38
CA VAL A 177 12.18 28.05 21.59
C VAL A 177 11.24 27.92 20.39
N ILE A 178 11.26 26.78 19.70
CA ILE A 178 10.35 26.48 18.58
C ILE A 178 8.90 26.49 19.05
N ASP A 179 8.58 25.78 20.13
CA ASP A 179 7.22 25.67 20.67
C ASP A 179 6.69 27.02 21.13
N ALA A 180 7.53 27.85 21.75
CA ALA A 180 7.19 29.24 22.09
C ALA A 180 6.90 30.08 20.83
N SER A 181 7.72 29.92 19.77
CA SER A 181 7.50 30.60 18.48
C SER A 181 6.20 30.15 17.83
N ILE A 182 5.90 28.85 17.80
CA ILE A 182 4.64 28.32 17.26
C ILE A 182 3.46 28.93 18.05
N THR A 183 3.51 28.87 19.38
CA THR A 183 2.46 29.43 20.25
C THR A 183 2.20 30.91 19.92
N GLN A 184 3.26 31.71 19.80
CA GLN A 184 3.14 33.13 19.46
C GLN A 184 2.47 33.36 18.10
N HIS A 185 2.78 32.55 17.08
CA HIS A 185 2.13 32.66 15.77
C HIS A 185 0.66 32.26 15.84
N ILE A 186 0.33 31.18 16.55
CA ILE A 186 -1.05 30.70 16.70
C ILE A 186 -1.93 31.69 17.49
N GLU A 187 -1.38 32.34 18.51
CA GLU A 187 -2.08 33.40 19.25
C GLU A 187 -2.48 34.56 18.33
N LYS A 188 -1.59 35.00 17.42
CA LYS A 188 -1.90 36.06 16.45
C LYS A 188 -3.02 35.66 15.48
N LEU A 189 -3.11 34.38 15.11
CA LEU A 189 -4.19 33.88 14.25
C LEU A 189 -5.56 33.87 14.95
N GLY A 190 -5.63 34.09 16.26
CA GLY A 190 -6.89 34.33 16.96
C GLY A 190 -7.43 35.75 16.79
N ASP A 191 -6.60 36.69 16.32
CA ASP A 191 -7.01 38.07 16.06
C ASP A 191 -7.55 38.24 14.64
N ARG A 192 -8.84 38.60 14.57
CA ARG A 192 -9.54 38.82 13.31
C ARG A 192 -8.96 39.98 12.50
N GLU A 193 -8.43 41.03 13.13
CA GLU A 193 -7.77 42.13 12.40
C GLU A 193 -6.48 41.65 11.73
N HIS A 194 -5.71 40.80 12.44
CA HIS A 194 -4.50 40.20 11.90
C HIS A 194 -4.80 39.28 10.71
N LEU A 195 -5.79 38.40 10.84
CA LEU A 195 -6.22 37.53 9.74
C LEU A 195 -6.74 38.32 8.53
N ALA A 196 -7.49 39.40 8.77
CA ALA A 196 -7.99 40.26 7.70
C ALA A 196 -6.85 40.97 6.95
N ALA A 197 -5.82 41.42 7.66
CA ALA A 197 -4.62 41.99 7.04
C ALA A 197 -3.87 40.96 6.19
N ALA A 198 -3.67 39.74 6.72
CA ALA A 198 -3.01 38.64 5.99
C ALA A 198 -3.78 38.24 4.72
N ALA A 199 -5.11 38.13 4.81
CA ALA A 199 -5.96 37.86 3.65
C ALA A 199 -5.85 38.97 2.60
N SER A 200 -5.90 40.24 3.03
CA SER A 200 -5.78 41.39 2.12
C SER A 200 -4.41 41.44 1.42
N GLU A 201 -3.32 41.10 2.11
CA GLU A 201 -1.97 41.05 1.53
C GLU A 201 -1.86 39.93 0.48
N ALA A 202 -2.50 38.80 0.72
CA ALA A 202 -2.55 37.67 -0.19
C ALA A 202 -3.60 37.81 -1.31
N GLY A 203 -4.39 38.88 -1.34
CA GLY A 203 -5.46 39.11 -2.32
C GLY A 203 -6.70 38.21 -2.15
N ILE A 204 -6.91 37.67 -0.95
CA ILE A 204 -7.99 36.75 -0.58
C ILE A 204 -9.20 37.55 -0.06
N GLN A 205 -10.40 37.29 -0.59
CA GLN A 205 -11.62 37.98 -0.19
C GLN A 205 -12.45 37.12 0.77
N ILE A 206 -12.38 37.43 2.07
CA ILE A 206 -13.17 36.76 3.11
C ILE A 206 -14.24 37.70 3.64
N ASP A 207 -15.49 37.24 3.61
CA ASP A 207 -16.57 37.88 4.36
C ASP A 207 -16.44 37.51 5.83
N TRP A 208 -15.67 38.33 6.56
CA TRP A 208 -15.37 38.07 7.95
C TRP A 208 -16.60 38.02 8.86
N ASP A 209 -17.71 38.67 8.50
CA ASP A 209 -18.94 38.67 9.31
C ASP A 209 -19.61 37.30 9.36
N ASN A 210 -19.32 36.46 8.35
CA ASN A 210 -19.79 35.10 8.23
C ASN A 210 -18.73 34.04 8.60
N VAL A 211 -17.60 34.46 9.20
CA VAL A 211 -16.60 33.53 9.75
C VAL A 211 -16.92 33.26 11.22
N SER A 212 -17.22 31.99 11.55
CA SER A 212 -17.51 31.58 12.93
C SER A 212 -16.25 31.44 13.78
N PRO A 213 -16.33 31.56 15.12
CA PRO A 213 -15.22 31.28 16.01
C PRO A 213 -14.64 29.87 15.83
N GLU A 214 -15.48 28.88 15.57
CA GLU A 214 -15.07 27.49 15.33
C GLU A 214 -14.22 27.36 14.05
N GLN A 215 -14.47 28.17 13.02
CA GLN A 215 -13.64 28.20 11.82
C GLN A 215 -12.26 28.78 12.12
N ILE A 216 -12.19 29.81 12.97
CA ILE A 216 -10.92 30.39 13.41
C ILE A 216 -10.14 29.37 14.24
N THR A 217 -10.79 28.67 15.18
CA THR A 217 -10.15 27.60 15.96
C THR A 217 -9.62 26.48 15.07
N LYS A 218 -10.38 26.03 14.07
CA LYS A 218 -9.91 25.01 13.11
C LYS A 218 -8.73 25.50 12.26
N LEU A 219 -8.74 26.77 11.85
CA LEU A 219 -7.60 27.37 11.16
C LEU A 219 -6.36 27.35 12.06
N GLN A 220 -6.50 27.74 13.33
CA GLN A 220 -5.41 27.70 14.31
C GLN A 220 -4.86 26.28 14.50
N GLU A 221 -5.74 25.29 14.70
CA GLU A 221 -5.36 23.87 14.85
C GLU A 221 -4.63 23.35 13.60
N ASN A 222 -5.16 23.63 12.40
CA ASN A 222 -4.54 23.21 11.16
C ASN A 222 -3.17 23.86 10.97
N VAL A 223 -3.07 25.19 11.11
CA VAL A 223 -1.79 25.90 10.98
C VAL A 223 -0.79 25.40 12.03
N GLN A 224 -1.22 25.17 13.27
CA GLN A 224 -0.36 24.64 14.33
C GLN A 224 0.28 23.31 13.90
N GLY A 225 -0.52 22.34 13.45
CA GLY A 225 0.00 21.06 12.98
C GLY A 225 0.97 21.21 11.79
N LYS A 226 0.71 22.16 10.88
CA LYS A 226 1.63 22.47 9.78
C LYS A 226 2.96 23.07 10.28
N LEU A 227 2.92 23.99 11.24
CA LEU A 227 4.12 24.61 11.81
C LEU A 227 4.94 23.61 12.63
N GLU A 228 4.28 22.71 13.36
CA GLU A 228 4.92 21.59 14.05
C GLU A 228 5.67 20.70 13.04
N ASN A 229 5.00 20.29 11.96
CA ASN A 229 5.63 19.50 10.89
C ASN A 229 6.79 20.23 10.18
N GLN A 230 6.70 21.56 10.05
CA GLN A 230 7.80 22.36 9.47
C GLN A 230 9.03 22.46 10.38
N SER A 231 8.82 22.36 11.69
CA SER A 231 9.86 22.62 12.71
C SER A 231 10.45 21.35 13.31
N ARG A 232 9.74 20.23 13.19
CA ARG A 232 10.09 18.95 13.79
C ARG A 232 10.54 17.98 12.70
N PRO A 233 11.63 17.23 12.88
CA PRO A 233 12.08 16.29 11.87
C PRO A 233 11.14 15.08 11.79
N ASP A 234 10.57 14.87 10.61
CA ASP A 234 9.91 13.61 10.26
C ASP A 234 10.95 12.61 9.68
N LYS A 235 10.63 11.32 9.71
CA LYS A 235 11.42 10.20 9.19
C LYS A 235 11.83 10.36 7.71
N SER A 236 11.21 11.29 6.98
CA SER A 236 11.40 11.54 5.55
C SER A 236 12.28 12.75 5.22
N ASN A 237 12.58 13.65 6.18
CA ASN A 237 13.27 14.92 5.90
C ASN A 237 14.55 15.07 6.74
N SER A 238 15.72 14.98 6.09
CA SER A 238 17.03 14.80 6.74
C SER A 238 17.66 16.07 7.31
N SER A 239 17.11 17.25 7.04
CA SER A 239 17.62 18.51 7.57
C SER A 239 16.74 18.99 8.73
N ILE A 240 17.34 19.13 9.91
CA ILE A 240 16.77 19.95 10.98
C ILE A 240 16.62 21.35 10.38
N ARG A 241 15.40 21.77 10.04
CA ARG A 241 15.16 23.17 9.68
C ARG A 241 15.34 23.96 10.97
N SER A 242 16.49 24.61 11.10
CA SER A 242 16.89 25.37 12.29
C SER A 242 15.98 26.57 12.60
N SER A 243 15.01 26.88 11.74
CA SER A 243 14.01 27.93 11.96
C SER A 243 12.79 27.76 11.05
N LEU A 244 11.61 28.09 11.57
CA LEU A 244 10.45 28.45 10.76
C LEU A 244 10.80 29.72 9.97
N LYS A 245 10.75 29.66 8.64
CA LYS A 245 10.89 30.86 7.82
C LYS A 245 9.53 31.56 7.75
N ASP A 246 9.52 32.88 7.94
CA ASP A 246 8.31 33.70 7.87
C ASP A 246 7.52 33.47 6.57
N GLU A 247 8.21 33.27 5.44
CA GLU A 247 7.59 32.94 4.14
C GLU A 247 6.79 31.63 4.16
N HIS A 248 7.28 30.59 4.84
CA HIS A 248 6.60 29.29 4.91
C HIS A 248 5.42 29.33 5.89
N ILE A 249 5.55 30.07 6.99
CA ILE A 249 4.45 30.35 7.91
C ILE A 249 3.35 31.08 7.15
N GLN A 250 3.70 32.15 6.43
CA GLN A 250 2.76 32.95 5.66
C GLN A 250 2.06 32.12 4.59
N GLN A 251 2.77 31.24 3.88
CA GLN A 251 2.16 30.37 2.87
C GLN A 251 1.16 29.38 3.49
N ALA A 252 1.48 28.78 4.64
CA ALA A 252 0.57 27.88 5.34
C ALA A 252 -0.70 28.62 5.80
N VAL A 253 -0.54 29.85 6.32
CA VAL A 253 -1.67 30.73 6.69
C VAL A 253 -2.50 31.09 5.46
N ASN A 254 -1.87 31.54 4.37
CA ASN A 254 -2.56 31.89 3.13
C ASN A 254 -3.37 30.72 2.58
N ASN A 255 -2.82 29.51 2.58
CA ASN A 255 -3.54 28.31 2.12
C ASN A 255 -4.78 27.99 2.96
N GLN A 256 -4.73 28.21 4.28
CA GLN A 256 -5.91 28.03 5.15
C GLN A 256 -6.94 29.16 4.97
N LEU A 257 -6.49 30.39 4.74
CA LEU A 257 -7.37 31.52 4.42
C LEU A 257 -8.10 31.29 3.09
N ARG A 258 -7.40 30.76 2.07
CA ARG A 258 -8.02 30.36 0.79
C ARG A 258 -9.05 29.25 0.98
N ALA A 259 -8.83 28.31 1.89
CA ALA A 259 -9.84 27.31 2.21
C ALA A 259 -11.10 27.94 2.82
N ILE A 260 -10.98 28.98 3.65
CA ILE A 260 -12.12 29.73 4.19
C ILE A 260 -12.88 30.46 3.07
N GLU A 261 -12.20 31.20 2.21
CA GLU A 261 -12.80 31.89 1.05
C GLU A 261 -13.51 30.90 0.11
N ALA A 262 -12.87 29.77 -0.17
CA ALA A 262 -13.42 28.68 -0.97
C ALA A 262 -14.72 28.13 -0.36
N LEU A 263 -14.74 27.89 0.95
CA LEU A 263 -15.94 27.43 1.66
C LEU A 263 -17.08 28.46 1.59
N GLN A 264 -16.78 29.74 1.73
CA GLN A 264 -17.78 30.81 1.60
C GLN A 264 -18.35 30.84 0.17
N SER A 265 -17.50 30.78 -0.84
CA SER A 265 -17.91 30.78 -2.25
C SER A 265 -18.75 29.57 -2.65
N ALA A 266 -18.54 28.43 -2.00
CA ALA A 266 -19.30 27.19 -2.21
C ALA A 266 -20.51 27.02 -1.28
N SER A 267 -20.71 27.92 -0.31
CA SER A 267 -21.82 27.87 0.65
C SER A 267 -23.14 28.42 0.08
N ALA A 268 -24.23 28.32 0.86
CA ALA A 268 -25.54 28.81 0.45
C ALA A 268 -25.51 30.30 0.07
N GLY A 269 -25.83 30.60 -1.19
CA GLY A 269 -25.78 31.97 -1.73
C GLY A 269 -24.38 32.46 -2.14
N GLY A 270 -23.35 31.59 -2.02
CA GLY A 270 -22.00 31.86 -2.50
C GLY A 270 -21.95 32.03 -4.01
N THR A 271 -21.07 32.92 -4.48
CA THR A 271 -20.97 33.32 -5.89
C THR A 271 -20.67 32.16 -6.83
N LEU A 272 -19.72 31.29 -6.45
CA LEU A 272 -19.33 30.15 -7.28
C LEU A 272 -20.43 29.08 -7.33
N LEU A 273 -21.06 28.77 -6.18
CA LEU A 273 -22.20 27.86 -6.16
C LEU A 273 -23.31 28.34 -7.10
N VAL A 274 -23.65 29.63 -7.01
CA VAL A 274 -24.68 30.24 -7.87
C VAL A 274 -24.28 30.19 -9.35
N SER A 275 -23.01 30.44 -9.69
CA SER A 275 -22.51 30.35 -11.07
C SER A 275 -22.66 28.93 -11.62
N VAL A 276 -22.14 27.93 -10.89
CA VAL A 276 -22.20 26.52 -11.32
C VAL A 276 -23.64 26.07 -11.49
N PHE A 277 -24.52 26.37 -10.53
CA PHE A 277 -25.93 25.99 -10.64
C PHE A 277 -26.66 26.72 -11.77
N SER A 278 -26.35 28.00 -12.01
CA SER A 278 -26.91 28.77 -13.12
C SER A 278 -26.47 28.22 -14.47
N GLU A 279 -25.19 27.86 -14.63
CA GLU A 279 -24.64 27.26 -15.85
C GLU A 279 -25.30 25.90 -16.15
N LEU A 280 -25.54 25.11 -15.11
CA LEU A 280 -26.17 23.79 -15.22
C LEU A 280 -27.72 23.85 -15.28
N GLY A 281 -28.32 25.03 -15.11
CA GLY A 281 -29.77 25.22 -15.09
C GLY A 281 -30.46 24.52 -13.91
N LEU A 282 -29.78 24.42 -12.76
CA LEU A 282 -30.25 23.75 -11.56
C LEU A 282 -30.73 24.76 -10.50
N PRO A 283 -31.75 24.41 -9.70
CA PRO A 283 -32.25 25.26 -8.63
C PRO A 283 -31.30 25.22 -7.42
N ALA A 284 -30.46 26.24 -7.27
CA ALA A 284 -29.49 26.33 -6.16
C ALA A 284 -30.14 26.35 -4.77
N GLU A 285 -31.40 26.80 -4.69
CA GLU A 285 -32.21 26.78 -3.47
C GLU A 285 -32.58 25.37 -2.99
N LYS A 286 -32.42 24.34 -3.83
CA LYS A 286 -32.65 22.94 -3.45
C LYS A 286 -31.43 22.27 -2.81
N VAL A 287 -30.27 22.94 -2.73
CA VAL A 287 -29.06 22.36 -2.12
C VAL A 287 -29.30 22.09 -0.63
N SER A 288 -29.09 20.86 -0.20
CA SER A 288 -29.31 20.48 1.20
C SER A 288 -28.19 20.98 2.11
N ALA A 289 -28.51 21.13 3.40
CA ALA A 289 -27.50 21.43 4.43
C ALA A 289 -26.41 20.34 4.51
N ALA A 290 -26.75 19.09 4.22
CA ALA A 290 -25.81 17.97 4.21
C ALA A 290 -24.78 18.13 3.08
N ALA A 291 -25.19 18.58 1.90
CA ALA A 291 -24.29 18.82 0.78
C ALA A 291 -23.22 19.87 1.11
N PHE A 292 -23.54 20.91 1.86
CA PHE A 292 -22.52 21.88 2.33
C PHE A 292 -21.51 21.27 3.29
N GLY A 293 -21.95 20.34 4.16
CA GLY A 293 -21.05 19.58 5.03
C GLY A 293 -20.11 18.66 4.25
N GLU A 294 -20.61 18.03 3.19
CA GLU A 294 -19.80 17.20 2.29
C GLU A 294 -18.78 18.04 1.52
N ILE A 295 -19.21 19.17 0.92
CA ILE A 295 -18.31 20.14 0.27
C ILE A 295 -17.20 20.53 1.23
N ALA A 296 -17.54 20.89 2.47
CA ALA A 296 -16.56 21.30 3.46
C ALA A 296 -15.57 20.19 3.80
N THR A 297 -16.04 18.95 3.88
CA THR A 297 -15.20 17.78 4.17
C THR A 297 -14.24 17.49 3.02
N VAL A 298 -14.75 17.47 1.79
CA VAL A 298 -13.95 17.22 0.58
C VAL A 298 -12.92 18.32 0.38
N LEU A 299 -13.32 19.59 0.45
CA LEU A 299 -12.41 20.72 0.30
C LEU A 299 -11.30 20.67 1.33
N ASN A 300 -11.63 20.56 2.63
CA ASN A 300 -10.59 20.50 3.66
C ASN A 300 -9.63 19.31 3.46
N GLY A 301 -10.14 18.14 3.07
CA GLY A 301 -9.32 16.97 2.78
C GLY A 301 -8.37 17.18 1.59
N VAL A 302 -8.88 17.74 0.49
CA VAL A 302 -8.09 18.02 -0.71
C VAL A 302 -7.05 19.09 -0.42
N PHE A 303 -7.44 20.22 0.18
CA PHE A 303 -6.51 21.30 0.56
C PHE A 303 -5.39 20.81 1.46
N ASN A 304 -5.70 19.97 2.47
CA ASN A 304 -4.69 19.38 3.34
C ASN A 304 -3.71 18.46 2.59
N THR A 305 -4.18 17.79 1.54
CA THR A 305 -3.37 16.90 0.70
C THR A 305 -2.49 17.71 -0.26
N VAL A 306 -3.07 18.64 -1.03
CA VAL A 306 -2.34 19.39 -2.07
C VAL A 306 -1.35 20.39 -1.47
N SER A 307 -1.65 20.97 -0.31
CA SER A 307 -0.75 21.89 0.40
C SER A 307 0.47 21.19 1.02
N GLY A 308 0.48 19.86 1.09
CA GLY A 308 1.54 19.05 1.69
C GLY A 308 1.51 19.02 3.22
N PRO A 309 2.30 18.14 3.87
CA PRO A 309 2.30 17.99 5.33
C PRO A 309 2.76 19.26 6.05
N GLU A 310 3.59 20.08 5.41
CA GLU A 310 4.02 21.40 5.89
C GLU A 310 3.07 22.54 5.49
N GLY A 311 2.13 22.32 4.56
CA GLY A 311 1.16 23.34 4.14
C GLY A 311 1.73 24.42 3.22
N THR A 312 2.96 24.26 2.72
CA THR A 312 3.72 25.28 1.98
C THR A 312 3.62 25.17 0.47
N ASN A 313 3.00 24.11 -0.07
CA ASN A 313 2.85 24.01 -1.52
C ASN A 313 1.92 25.13 -2.01
N ASP A 314 2.27 25.75 -3.13
CA ASP A 314 1.37 26.71 -3.77
C ASP A 314 0.25 25.97 -4.48
N ILE A 315 -0.98 26.33 -4.12
CA ILE A 315 -2.21 25.72 -4.64
C ILE A 315 -3.06 26.74 -5.40
N THR A 316 -2.56 27.98 -5.58
CA THR A 316 -3.33 29.10 -6.13
C THR A 316 -4.02 28.73 -7.46
N ASP A 317 -3.30 28.10 -8.38
CA ASP A 317 -3.84 27.71 -9.70
C ASP A 317 -4.78 26.49 -9.67
N GLN A 318 -4.88 25.78 -8.54
CA GLN A 318 -5.68 24.55 -8.42
C GLN A 318 -7.03 24.77 -7.72
N ILE A 319 -7.22 25.93 -7.06
CA ILE A 319 -8.37 26.16 -6.17
C ILE A 319 -9.69 26.12 -6.94
N ASP A 320 -9.77 26.77 -8.09
CA ASP A 320 -11.01 26.86 -8.86
C ASP A 320 -11.46 25.46 -9.34
N ASP A 321 -10.53 24.65 -9.84
CA ASP A 321 -10.80 23.27 -10.27
C ASP A 321 -11.24 22.38 -9.09
N ILE A 322 -10.55 22.49 -7.94
CA ILE A 322 -10.90 21.76 -6.70
C ILE A 322 -12.31 22.15 -6.23
N LEU A 323 -12.63 23.45 -6.26
CA LEU A 323 -13.92 23.98 -5.87
C LEU A 323 -15.04 23.50 -6.80
N GLN A 324 -14.86 23.64 -8.10
CA GLN A 324 -15.84 23.24 -9.10
C GLN A 324 -16.13 21.74 -9.00
N LYS A 325 -15.09 20.90 -8.89
CA LYS A 325 -15.25 19.45 -8.68
C LYS A 325 -15.99 19.12 -7.40
N SER A 326 -15.72 19.83 -6.31
CA SER A 326 -16.40 19.60 -5.03
C SER A 326 -17.88 19.97 -5.08
N ILE A 327 -18.23 21.09 -5.73
CA ILE A 327 -19.62 21.51 -5.95
C ILE A 327 -20.37 20.50 -6.82
N ILE A 328 -19.75 20.05 -7.93
CA ILE A 328 -20.34 19.07 -8.85
C ILE A 328 -20.60 17.73 -8.12
N ASN A 329 -19.63 17.24 -7.35
CA ASN A 329 -19.74 15.96 -6.67
C ASN A 329 -20.77 15.95 -5.54
N SER A 330 -20.85 17.03 -4.75
CA SER A 330 -21.69 17.04 -3.55
C SER A 330 -23.02 17.73 -3.79
N ALA A 331 -23.01 19.01 -4.19
CA ALA A 331 -24.24 19.80 -4.30
C ALA A 331 -25.05 19.45 -5.55
N VAL A 332 -24.42 19.40 -6.73
CA VAL A 332 -25.14 19.09 -7.99
C VAL A 332 -25.72 17.68 -7.94
N GLN A 333 -24.93 16.71 -7.48
CA GLN A 333 -25.40 15.33 -7.32
C GLN A 333 -26.59 15.24 -6.36
N ASP A 334 -26.55 15.93 -5.21
CA ASP A 334 -27.63 15.91 -4.23
C ASP A 334 -28.92 16.55 -4.76
N VAL A 335 -28.82 17.69 -5.45
CA VAL A 335 -30.00 18.34 -6.07
C VAL A 335 -30.60 17.48 -7.18
N LEU A 336 -29.77 16.81 -7.98
CA LEU A 336 -30.22 15.85 -8.98
C LEU A 336 -30.94 14.66 -8.34
N LYS A 337 -30.34 14.05 -7.30
CA LYS A 337 -30.97 12.95 -6.54
C LYS A 337 -32.34 13.36 -6.02
N SER A 338 -32.44 14.52 -5.38
CA SER A 338 -33.70 15.03 -4.82
C SER A 338 -34.75 15.25 -5.91
N THR A 339 -34.37 15.92 -7.00
CA THR A 339 -35.26 16.21 -8.13
C THR A 339 -35.77 14.94 -8.82
N LEU A 340 -34.90 13.93 -9.00
CA LEU A 340 -35.28 12.65 -9.59
C LEU A 340 -36.12 11.80 -8.63
N ARG A 341 -35.88 11.85 -7.32
CA ARG A 341 -36.70 11.16 -6.32
C ARG A 341 -38.12 11.72 -6.27
N GLU A 342 -38.30 13.04 -6.39
CA GLU A 342 -39.62 13.65 -6.55
C GLU A 342 -40.33 13.11 -7.81
N ALA A 343 -39.61 13.00 -8.94
CA ALA A 343 -40.17 12.45 -10.18
C ALA A 343 -40.51 10.94 -10.08
N ALA A 344 -39.76 10.18 -9.28
CA ALA A 344 -39.95 8.75 -9.06
C ALA A 344 -41.09 8.42 -8.07
N GLN A 345 -41.59 9.39 -7.29
CA GLN A 345 -42.69 9.23 -6.33
C GLN A 345 -44.07 9.34 -6.99
N THR A 346 -44.27 8.69 -8.13
CA THR A 346 -45.56 8.66 -8.84
C THR A 346 -46.09 7.23 -8.94
N ASP A 347 -47.41 7.08 -9.06
CA ASP A 347 -48.05 5.79 -9.31
C ASP A 347 -47.64 5.21 -10.68
N GLU A 348 -47.41 6.09 -11.66
CA GLU A 348 -46.92 5.73 -12.99
C GLU A 348 -45.50 5.13 -12.91
N PHE A 349 -44.58 5.79 -12.22
CA PHE A 349 -43.24 5.26 -11.98
C PHE A 349 -43.30 3.94 -11.21
N SER A 350 -44.10 3.88 -10.14
CA SER A 350 -44.33 2.66 -9.35
C SER A 350 -44.79 1.49 -10.22
N SER A 351 -45.66 1.77 -11.20
CA SER A 351 -46.17 0.77 -12.15
C SER A 351 -45.12 0.35 -13.18
N GLN A 352 -44.22 1.25 -13.61
CA GLN A 352 -43.11 0.93 -14.50
C GLN A 352 -42.04 0.07 -13.82
N ILE A 353 -41.87 0.23 -12.50
CA ILE A 353 -40.88 -0.51 -11.73
C ILE A 353 -41.39 -1.82 -11.12
N ALA A 354 -42.70 -1.93 -10.87
CA ALA A 354 -43.29 -3.15 -10.30
C ALA A 354 -42.94 -4.44 -11.08
N PRO A 355 -42.85 -4.44 -12.43
CA PRO A 355 -42.43 -5.60 -13.20
C PRO A 355 -41.01 -6.09 -12.93
N PHE A 356 -40.13 -5.34 -12.27
CA PHE A 356 -38.78 -5.83 -11.93
C PHE A 356 -38.58 -6.13 -10.43
N ILE A 357 -39.54 -5.77 -9.58
CA ILE A 357 -39.43 -5.99 -8.14
C ILE A 357 -39.95 -7.39 -7.77
N PRO A 358 -39.27 -8.17 -6.89
CA PRO A 358 -39.55 -9.60 -6.70
C PRO A 358 -40.92 -9.90 -6.08
N GLU A 359 -41.32 -9.12 -5.08
CA GLU A 359 -42.61 -9.31 -4.40
C GLU A 359 -43.57 -8.14 -4.63
N GLY A 360 -43.11 -7.09 -5.33
CA GLY A 360 -43.85 -5.84 -5.53
C GLY A 360 -44.25 -5.21 -4.20
N THR A 361 -43.53 -5.51 -3.11
CA THR A 361 -43.95 -5.04 -1.79
C THR A 361 -43.77 -3.52 -1.70
N PRO A 362 -44.59 -2.81 -0.91
CA PRO A 362 -44.42 -1.37 -0.72
C PRO A 362 -43.02 -0.98 -0.20
N LYS A 363 -42.35 -1.89 0.51
CA LYS A 363 -40.99 -1.69 1.02
C LYS A 363 -39.97 -1.72 -0.12
N GLU A 364 -40.06 -2.70 -1.02
CA GLU A 364 -39.16 -2.82 -2.15
C GLU A 364 -39.42 -1.76 -3.21
N ILE A 365 -40.68 -1.39 -3.48
CA ILE A 365 -41.03 -0.26 -4.34
C ILE A 365 -40.41 1.04 -3.82
N LYS A 366 -40.49 1.31 -2.50
CA LYS A 366 -39.84 2.49 -1.91
C LYS A 366 -38.32 2.45 -1.99
N ALA A 367 -37.71 1.28 -1.79
CA ALA A 367 -36.27 1.13 -2.03
C ALA A 367 -35.95 1.42 -3.50
N ALA A 368 -36.81 0.95 -4.40
CA ALA A 368 -36.66 1.11 -5.84
C ALA A 368 -36.85 2.57 -6.33
N GLN A 369 -37.66 3.34 -5.63
CA GLN A 369 -37.84 4.78 -5.84
C GLN A 369 -36.71 5.63 -5.25
N LYS A 370 -35.79 5.04 -4.49
CA LYS A 370 -34.61 5.73 -3.94
C LYS A 370 -33.36 5.49 -4.78
N TRP A 371 -33.04 4.23 -5.07
CA TRP A 371 -31.79 3.84 -5.75
C TRP A 371 -31.71 4.28 -7.23
N LEU A 372 -32.78 4.12 -8.04
CA LEU A 372 -32.76 4.45 -9.47
C LEU A 372 -32.49 5.94 -9.71
N PRO A 373 -33.17 6.87 -9.01
CA PRO A 373 -32.78 8.27 -9.00
C PRO A 373 -31.33 8.53 -8.62
N ASP A 374 -30.79 7.79 -7.65
CA ASP A 374 -29.41 7.97 -7.20
C ASP A 374 -28.40 7.52 -8.26
N LEU A 375 -28.69 6.44 -8.98
CA LEU A 375 -27.88 5.94 -10.10
C LEU A 375 -27.91 6.92 -11.28
N ALA A 376 -29.09 7.34 -11.71
CA ALA A 376 -29.23 8.31 -12.81
C ALA A 376 -28.52 9.64 -12.47
N ALA A 377 -28.61 10.11 -11.23
CA ALA A 377 -27.86 11.30 -10.79
C ALA A 377 -26.33 11.09 -10.84
N LYS A 378 -25.83 9.91 -10.42
CA LYS A 378 -24.40 9.57 -10.50
C LYS A 378 -23.92 9.59 -11.96
N GLU A 379 -24.67 9.00 -12.89
CA GLU A 379 -24.29 8.93 -14.31
C GLU A 379 -24.25 10.30 -14.99
N ILE A 380 -25.23 11.16 -14.69
CA ILE A 380 -25.21 12.54 -15.20
C ILE A 380 -24.03 13.33 -14.64
N VAL A 381 -23.74 13.19 -13.34
CA VAL A 381 -22.57 13.85 -12.73
C VAL A 381 -21.26 13.34 -13.32
N ARG A 382 -21.17 12.06 -13.67
CA ARG A 382 -20.04 11.51 -14.42
C ARG A 382 -19.94 12.14 -15.82
N SER A 383 -21.03 12.17 -16.57
CA SER A 383 -21.07 12.79 -17.89
C SER A 383 -20.68 14.28 -17.87
N ILE A 384 -21.03 15.02 -16.82
CA ILE A 384 -20.57 16.42 -16.61
C ILE A 384 -19.04 16.47 -16.48
N LYS A 385 -18.41 15.51 -15.79
CA LYS A 385 -16.94 15.45 -15.63
C LYS A 385 -16.21 15.07 -16.92
N ASP A 386 -16.92 14.40 -17.83
CA ASP A 386 -16.41 14.03 -19.15
C ASP A 386 -16.66 15.15 -20.19
N ASP A 387 -17.01 16.35 -19.74
CA ASP A 387 -17.29 17.55 -20.55
C ASP A 387 -18.44 17.38 -21.56
N ASN A 388 -19.40 16.50 -21.28
CA ASN A 388 -20.58 16.34 -22.14
C ASN A 388 -21.55 17.52 -21.99
N ASP A 389 -22.07 18.00 -23.12
CA ASP A 389 -23.15 18.99 -23.16
C ASP A 389 -24.53 18.33 -23.12
N PHE A 390 -25.49 19.01 -22.51
CA PHE A 390 -26.87 18.55 -22.33
C PHE A 390 -27.91 19.44 -23.03
N GLN A 391 -27.48 20.38 -23.89
CA GLN A 391 -28.38 21.29 -24.61
C GLN A 391 -29.40 20.54 -25.48
N GLU A 392 -28.97 19.49 -26.18
CA GLU A 392 -29.86 18.71 -27.06
C GLU A 392 -30.97 17.97 -26.29
N GLN A 393 -30.69 17.60 -25.04
CA GLN A 393 -31.63 16.97 -24.12
C GLN A 393 -32.51 18.00 -23.39
N GLY A 394 -32.33 19.30 -23.65
CA GLY A 394 -33.06 20.37 -22.98
C GLY A 394 -32.59 20.63 -21.55
N GLY A 395 -31.31 20.39 -21.27
CA GLY A 395 -30.65 20.63 -19.99
C GLY A 395 -30.50 19.39 -19.11
N ILE A 396 -29.70 19.55 -18.06
CA ILE A 396 -29.25 18.46 -17.17
C ILE A 396 -30.42 17.74 -16.49
N VAL A 397 -31.46 18.45 -16.07
CA VAL A 397 -32.64 17.82 -15.42
C VAL A 397 -33.38 16.89 -16.38
N ASN A 398 -33.51 17.26 -17.66
CA ASN A 398 -34.19 16.44 -18.65
C ASN A 398 -33.31 15.26 -19.09
N ALA A 399 -32.01 15.47 -19.23
CA ALA A 399 -31.05 14.39 -19.43
C ALA A 399 -31.11 13.38 -18.27
N ALA A 400 -31.18 13.85 -17.03
CA ALA A 400 -31.29 13.02 -15.83
C ALA A 400 -32.61 12.21 -15.79
N LYS A 401 -33.72 12.79 -16.25
CA LYS A 401 -34.99 12.06 -16.38
C LYS A 401 -34.95 11.02 -17.49
N ALA A 402 -34.34 11.34 -18.63
CA ALA A 402 -34.15 10.39 -19.71
C ALA A 402 -33.25 9.23 -19.27
N GLU A 403 -32.18 9.54 -18.54
CA GLU A 403 -31.29 8.53 -17.95
C GLU A 403 -32.01 7.68 -16.92
N LEU A 404 -32.83 8.26 -16.04
CA LEU A 404 -33.69 7.50 -15.13
C LEU A 404 -34.60 6.52 -15.89
N GLY A 405 -35.16 6.93 -17.04
CA GLY A 405 -35.91 6.04 -17.93
C GLY A 405 -35.07 4.89 -18.47
N LYS A 406 -33.86 5.17 -18.95
CA LYS A 406 -32.92 4.12 -19.38
C LYS A 406 -32.56 3.17 -18.26
N GLN A 407 -32.37 3.65 -17.03
CA GLN A 407 -32.07 2.79 -15.88
C GLN A 407 -33.23 1.83 -15.58
N ILE A 408 -34.49 2.25 -15.78
CA ILE A 408 -35.65 1.36 -15.68
C ILE A 408 -35.65 0.32 -16.81
N GLU A 409 -35.41 0.72 -18.05
CA GLU A 409 -35.32 -0.20 -19.20
C GLU A 409 -34.18 -1.21 -19.02
N THR A 410 -33.01 -0.74 -18.58
CA THR A 410 -31.85 -1.56 -18.25
C THR A 410 -32.22 -2.55 -17.15
N ALA A 411 -32.80 -2.11 -16.03
CA ALA A 411 -33.21 -2.98 -14.94
C ALA A 411 -34.25 -4.05 -15.37
N GLN A 412 -35.14 -3.72 -16.30
CA GLN A 412 -36.06 -4.70 -16.90
C GLN A 412 -35.32 -5.72 -17.76
N SER A 413 -34.35 -5.28 -18.57
CA SER A 413 -33.50 -6.18 -19.35
C SER A 413 -32.55 -7.03 -18.49
N THR A 414 -32.15 -6.54 -17.31
CA THR A 414 -31.25 -7.22 -16.38
C THR A 414 -31.79 -8.57 -15.92
N ASN A 415 -33.12 -8.75 -15.81
CA ASN A 415 -33.71 -10.05 -15.47
C ASN A 415 -33.44 -11.12 -16.54
N GLU A 416 -33.70 -10.78 -17.81
CA GLU A 416 -33.40 -11.67 -18.95
C GLU A 416 -31.89 -11.93 -19.08
N ILE A 417 -31.09 -10.90 -18.79
CA ILE A 417 -29.63 -10.98 -18.79
C ILE A 417 -29.13 -11.92 -17.69
N ILE A 418 -29.63 -11.82 -16.44
CA ILE A 418 -29.24 -12.71 -15.34
C ILE A 418 -29.74 -14.14 -15.58
N LYS A 419 -30.94 -14.30 -16.13
CA LYS A 419 -31.43 -15.61 -16.57
C LYS A 419 -30.47 -16.23 -17.57
N GLY A 420 -30.12 -15.50 -18.62
CA GLY A 420 -29.11 -15.92 -19.58
C GLY A 420 -27.78 -16.24 -18.89
N PHE A 421 -27.30 -15.39 -17.98
CA PHE A 421 -26.05 -15.63 -17.25
C PHE A 421 -26.00 -17.00 -16.55
N VAL A 422 -27.06 -17.34 -15.81
CA VAL A 422 -27.17 -18.64 -15.14
C VAL A 422 -27.24 -19.77 -16.16
N GLU A 423 -28.07 -19.64 -17.20
CA GLU A 423 -28.19 -20.64 -18.26
C GLU A 423 -26.83 -20.93 -18.94
N HIS A 424 -25.99 -19.91 -19.16
CA HIS A 424 -24.68 -20.08 -19.80
C HIS A 424 -23.63 -20.67 -18.86
N LEU A 425 -23.55 -20.19 -17.61
CA LEU A 425 -22.57 -20.72 -16.65
C LEU A 425 -22.89 -22.16 -16.21
N THR A 426 -24.13 -22.60 -16.41
CA THR A 426 -24.59 -23.95 -16.06
C THR A 426 -24.67 -24.91 -17.27
N ALA A 427 -24.43 -24.41 -18.49
CA ALA A 427 -24.52 -25.17 -19.74
C ALA A 427 -23.44 -26.27 -19.87
N ASP A 428 -23.78 -27.38 -20.53
CA ASP A 428 -22.89 -28.55 -20.79
C ASP A 428 -21.59 -28.17 -21.49
N GLU A 429 -21.67 -27.19 -22.38
CA GLU A 429 -20.53 -26.56 -23.03
C GLU A 429 -20.76 -25.04 -23.00
N ILE A 430 -19.72 -24.24 -22.75
CA ILE A 430 -19.84 -22.79 -22.79
C ILE A 430 -20.10 -22.37 -24.23
N ASN A 431 -21.25 -21.76 -24.47
CA ASN A 431 -21.52 -21.09 -25.73
C ASN A 431 -20.78 -19.73 -25.77
N ALA A 432 -19.65 -19.70 -26.47
CA ALA A 432 -18.81 -18.51 -26.63
C ALA A 432 -19.57 -17.30 -27.17
N GLU A 433 -20.42 -17.50 -28.18
CA GLU A 433 -21.14 -16.42 -28.84
C GLU A 433 -22.16 -15.77 -27.90
N LEU A 434 -22.96 -16.57 -27.21
CA LEU A 434 -23.98 -16.04 -26.30
C LEU A 434 -23.39 -15.46 -25.01
N LEU A 435 -22.33 -16.09 -24.46
CA LEU A 435 -21.62 -15.54 -23.31
C LEU A 435 -20.96 -14.20 -23.65
N THR A 436 -20.36 -14.08 -24.84
CA THR A 436 -19.73 -12.82 -25.26
C THR A 436 -20.74 -11.72 -25.55
N GLU A 437 -21.90 -12.05 -26.13
CA GLU A 437 -23.04 -11.13 -26.26
C GLU A 437 -23.54 -10.65 -24.89
N PHE A 438 -23.60 -11.54 -23.90
CA PHE A 438 -23.95 -11.21 -22.52
C PHE A 438 -22.95 -10.21 -21.92
N ILE A 439 -21.64 -10.51 -21.99
CA ILE A 439 -20.59 -9.64 -21.45
C ILE A 439 -20.62 -8.28 -22.14
N ALA A 440 -20.81 -8.24 -23.46
CA ALA A 440 -20.91 -7.00 -24.24
C ALA A 440 -22.10 -6.13 -23.82
N LYS A 441 -23.29 -6.73 -23.66
CA LYS A 441 -24.48 -6.01 -23.17
C LYS A 441 -24.27 -5.46 -21.76
N HIS A 442 -23.68 -6.24 -20.87
CA HIS A 442 -23.54 -5.85 -19.48
C HIS A 442 -22.39 -4.86 -19.26
N SER A 443 -21.26 -5.00 -19.97
CA SER A 443 -20.12 -4.07 -19.87
C SER A 443 -20.46 -2.67 -20.38
N ASN A 444 -21.29 -2.56 -21.42
CA ASN A 444 -21.85 -1.27 -21.85
C ASN A 444 -22.75 -0.59 -20.79
N ASN A 445 -23.24 -1.36 -19.82
CA ASN A 445 -24.11 -0.91 -18.73
C ASN A 445 -23.42 -0.95 -17.34
N ALA A 446 -22.20 -1.48 -17.24
CA ALA A 446 -21.52 -1.76 -15.96
C ALA A 446 -21.17 -0.48 -15.20
N ASP A 447 -21.01 0.63 -15.92
CA ASP A 447 -20.82 1.97 -15.37
C ASP A 447 -22.12 2.53 -14.74
N GLY A 448 -23.28 2.18 -15.29
CA GLY A 448 -24.60 2.65 -14.83
C GLY A 448 -25.12 1.96 -13.57
N LEU A 449 -24.47 0.88 -13.13
CA LEU A 449 -24.96 0.07 -12.01
C LEU A 449 -24.31 0.46 -10.66
N GLY A 450 -23.12 1.07 -10.61
CA GLY A 450 -22.73 1.87 -9.42
C GLY A 450 -22.32 1.15 -8.11
N GLY A 451 -21.40 0.17 -8.17
CA GLY A 451 -20.64 -0.30 -6.99
C GLY A 451 -21.45 -1.08 -5.95
N ASP A 452 -21.02 -1.07 -4.67
CA ASP A 452 -21.60 -1.84 -3.54
C ASP A 452 -23.15 -1.71 -3.39
N ASP A 453 -23.73 -0.61 -3.88
CA ASP A 453 -25.17 -0.39 -3.94
C ASP A 453 -25.91 -1.43 -4.82
N ASN A 454 -25.20 -2.11 -5.73
CA ASN A 454 -25.71 -3.17 -6.61
C ASN A 454 -25.85 -4.54 -5.98
N LYS A 455 -25.10 -4.87 -4.92
CA LYS A 455 -25.20 -6.20 -4.32
C LYS A 455 -26.66 -6.52 -3.98
N PHE A 456 -27.34 -5.54 -3.39
CA PHE A 456 -28.77 -5.60 -3.06
C PHE A 456 -29.71 -5.58 -4.27
N ALA A 457 -29.29 -5.05 -5.43
CA ALA A 457 -30.10 -5.03 -6.64
C ALA A 457 -30.03 -6.39 -7.36
N ALA A 458 -28.81 -6.90 -7.56
CA ALA A 458 -28.59 -8.22 -8.14
C ALA A 458 -29.25 -9.31 -7.31
N GLU A 459 -29.09 -9.32 -5.98
CA GLU A 459 -29.77 -10.27 -5.08
C GLU A 459 -31.30 -10.27 -5.26
N ARG A 460 -31.92 -9.09 -5.45
CA ARG A 460 -33.36 -8.99 -5.72
C ARG A 460 -33.71 -9.63 -7.06
N HIS A 461 -32.93 -9.36 -8.11
CA HIS A 461 -33.16 -9.95 -9.42
C HIS A 461 -33.02 -11.48 -9.40
N PHE A 462 -32.01 -12.03 -8.73
CA PHE A 462 -31.87 -13.48 -8.54
C PHE A 462 -33.06 -14.08 -7.79
N THR A 463 -33.48 -13.46 -6.67
CA THR A 463 -34.66 -13.90 -5.90
C THR A 463 -35.92 -13.93 -6.76
N LYS A 464 -36.11 -12.90 -7.60
CA LYS A 464 -37.26 -12.83 -8.52
C LYS A 464 -37.21 -13.93 -9.57
N ILE A 465 -36.08 -14.05 -10.27
CA ILE A 465 -35.90 -15.03 -11.34
C ILE A 465 -36.15 -16.43 -10.81
N PHE A 466 -35.58 -16.81 -9.67
CA PHE A 466 -35.75 -18.16 -9.13
C PHE A 466 -37.18 -18.44 -8.67
N LYS A 467 -37.91 -17.42 -8.22
CA LYS A 467 -39.33 -17.56 -7.90
C LYS A 467 -40.20 -17.72 -9.14
N GLU A 468 -39.91 -16.97 -10.21
CA GLU A 468 -40.66 -17.03 -11.48
C GLU A 468 -40.26 -18.23 -12.35
N HIS A 469 -39.02 -18.69 -12.19
CA HIS A 469 -38.33 -19.74 -12.96
C HIS A 469 -37.54 -20.67 -12.03
N PRO A 470 -38.21 -21.51 -11.21
CA PRO A 470 -37.54 -22.43 -10.29
C PRO A 470 -36.61 -23.42 -11.01
N GLU A 471 -36.84 -23.69 -12.30
CA GLU A 471 -35.97 -24.49 -13.14
C GLU A 471 -34.55 -23.94 -13.26
N ILE A 472 -34.38 -22.61 -13.21
CA ILE A 472 -33.07 -21.95 -13.31
C ILE A 472 -32.29 -22.12 -12.01
N GLN A 473 -32.97 -22.02 -10.86
CA GLN A 473 -32.34 -22.28 -9.56
C GLN A 473 -31.87 -23.73 -9.47
N GLN A 474 -32.67 -24.68 -9.96
CA GLN A 474 -32.28 -26.08 -10.02
C GLN A 474 -31.06 -26.29 -10.92
N GLN A 475 -31.02 -25.68 -12.11
CA GLN A 475 -29.85 -25.74 -13.00
C GLN A 475 -28.58 -25.20 -12.35
N LEU A 476 -28.69 -24.07 -11.63
CA LEU A 476 -27.57 -23.49 -10.89
C LEU A 476 -27.05 -24.44 -9.82
N ASN A 477 -27.95 -24.99 -9.01
CA ASN A 477 -27.59 -25.96 -7.98
C ASN A 477 -26.94 -27.21 -8.61
N ASP A 478 -27.50 -27.77 -9.69
CA ASP A 478 -26.97 -28.96 -10.35
C ASP A 478 -25.56 -28.71 -10.92
N ALA A 479 -25.32 -27.54 -11.53
CA ALA A 479 -24.01 -27.15 -12.04
C ALA A 479 -22.97 -26.89 -10.94
N PHE A 480 -23.39 -26.34 -9.80
CA PHE A 480 -22.51 -26.18 -8.65
C PHE A 480 -22.07 -27.53 -8.08
N HIS A 481 -23.01 -28.45 -7.85
CA HIS A 481 -22.72 -29.77 -7.29
C HIS A 481 -21.94 -30.69 -8.25
N SER A 482 -21.98 -30.42 -9.55
CA SER A 482 -21.22 -31.18 -10.57
C SER A 482 -19.85 -30.58 -10.90
N GLU A 483 -19.37 -29.59 -10.13
CA GLU A 483 -18.14 -28.78 -10.38
C GLU A 483 -18.14 -27.94 -11.67
N LYS A 484 -19.16 -28.08 -12.49
CA LYS A 484 -19.30 -27.44 -13.78
C LYS A 484 -19.34 -25.91 -13.71
N LEU A 485 -19.98 -25.36 -12.68
CA LEU A 485 -19.97 -23.92 -12.44
C LEU A 485 -18.53 -23.41 -12.24
N LYS A 486 -17.68 -24.18 -11.53
CA LYS A 486 -16.28 -23.84 -11.29
C LYS A 486 -15.47 -23.93 -12.59
N GLU A 487 -15.63 -25.01 -13.35
CA GLU A 487 -14.95 -25.21 -14.64
C GLU A 487 -15.28 -24.08 -15.63
N ASN A 488 -16.57 -23.76 -15.79
CA ASN A 488 -17.02 -22.71 -16.68
C ASN A 488 -16.51 -21.33 -16.24
N SER A 489 -16.53 -21.05 -14.93
CA SER A 489 -15.96 -19.80 -14.37
C SER A 489 -14.47 -19.67 -14.67
N GLN A 490 -13.74 -20.77 -14.60
CA GLN A 490 -12.31 -20.81 -14.86
C GLN A 490 -12.00 -20.51 -16.34
N ILE A 491 -12.68 -21.16 -17.28
CA ILE A 491 -12.49 -20.97 -18.73
C ILE A 491 -12.68 -19.50 -19.12
N VAL A 492 -13.70 -18.83 -18.54
CA VAL A 492 -13.95 -17.40 -18.80
C VAL A 492 -12.82 -16.53 -18.29
N SER A 493 -12.34 -16.80 -17.07
CA SER A 493 -11.25 -16.02 -16.50
C SER A 493 -9.94 -16.19 -17.26
N GLU A 494 -9.63 -17.43 -17.65
CA GLU A 494 -8.50 -17.77 -18.52
C GLU A 494 -8.56 -17.02 -19.86
N ALA A 495 -9.75 -16.90 -20.46
CA ALA A 495 -9.93 -16.15 -21.71
C ALA A 495 -9.64 -14.65 -21.54
N ILE A 496 -10.10 -14.05 -20.44
CA ILE A 496 -9.82 -12.62 -20.15
C ILE A 496 -8.33 -12.41 -19.87
N GLU A 497 -7.69 -13.33 -19.17
CA GLU A 497 -6.26 -13.28 -18.90
C GLU A 497 -5.44 -13.40 -20.19
N LEU A 498 -5.85 -14.31 -21.08
CA LEU A 498 -5.26 -14.49 -22.40
C LEU A 498 -5.33 -13.20 -23.24
N ILE A 499 -6.48 -12.50 -23.22
CA ILE A 499 -6.63 -11.18 -23.85
C ILE A 499 -5.68 -10.17 -23.22
N THR A 500 -5.72 -10.05 -21.90
CA THR A 500 -4.94 -9.07 -21.13
C THR A 500 -3.45 -9.19 -21.47
N LYS A 501 -2.92 -10.42 -21.46
CA LYS A 501 -1.52 -10.70 -21.80
C LYS A 501 -1.15 -10.31 -23.23
N LYS A 502 -1.99 -10.60 -24.23
CA LYS A 502 -1.72 -10.19 -25.62
C LYS A 502 -1.76 -8.68 -25.81
N VAL A 503 -2.66 -7.98 -25.10
CA VAL A 503 -2.71 -6.52 -25.11
C VAL A 503 -1.41 -5.94 -24.56
N GLU A 504 -0.96 -6.44 -23.40
CA GLU A 504 0.31 -6.03 -22.80
C GLU A 504 1.46 -6.25 -23.77
N ASP A 505 1.60 -7.45 -24.32
CA ASP A 505 2.68 -7.81 -25.25
C ASP A 505 2.71 -6.88 -26.47
N GLN A 506 1.55 -6.61 -27.10
CA GLN A 506 1.49 -5.72 -28.26
C GLN A 506 1.85 -4.27 -27.91
N LEU A 507 1.33 -3.74 -26.81
CA LEU A 507 1.57 -2.35 -26.40
C LEU A 507 3.00 -2.13 -25.90
N VAL A 508 3.55 -3.06 -25.12
CA VAL A 508 4.94 -3.02 -24.66
C VAL A 508 5.88 -2.99 -25.86
N ASN A 509 5.67 -3.87 -26.85
CA ASN A 509 6.48 -3.90 -28.06
C ASN A 509 6.42 -2.56 -28.83
N ARG A 510 5.23 -1.95 -28.96
CA ARG A 510 5.07 -0.65 -29.64
C ARG A 510 5.72 0.50 -28.88
N LEU A 511 5.54 0.56 -27.56
CA LEU A 511 6.15 1.61 -26.72
C LEU A 511 7.66 1.52 -26.71
N GLN A 512 8.22 0.30 -26.64
CA GLN A 512 9.65 0.07 -26.74
C GLN A 512 10.21 0.50 -28.11
N GLN A 513 9.51 0.20 -29.21
CA GLN A 513 9.88 0.68 -30.55
C GLN A 513 9.86 2.22 -30.66
N ALA A 514 9.00 2.88 -29.88
CA ALA A 514 8.91 4.34 -29.79
C ALA A 514 9.86 4.97 -28.75
N GLY A 515 10.69 4.17 -28.07
CA GLY A 515 11.60 4.65 -27.02
C GLY A 515 10.91 5.12 -25.74
N LYS A 516 9.68 4.67 -25.49
CA LYS A 516 8.86 5.03 -24.31
C LYS A 516 8.86 3.91 -23.27
N HIS A 517 8.55 4.27 -22.03
CA HIS A 517 8.46 3.32 -20.90
C HIS A 517 7.15 2.50 -20.97
N PRO A 518 7.15 1.19 -20.62
CA PRO A 518 5.98 0.31 -20.76
C PRO A 518 4.83 0.55 -19.76
N THR A 519 4.91 1.55 -18.86
CA THR A 519 3.88 1.78 -17.82
C THR A 519 2.49 1.99 -18.40
N GLU A 520 2.39 2.70 -19.53
CA GLU A 520 1.12 2.96 -20.22
C GLU A 520 0.48 1.67 -20.74
N ALA A 521 1.28 0.65 -21.11
CA ALA A 521 0.78 -0.64 -21.56
C ALA A 521 0.08 -1.41 -20.43
N TYR A 522 0.71 -1.48 -19.25
CA TYR A 522 0.12 -2.15 -18.08
C TYR A 522 -1.15 -1.45 -17.62
N ALA A 523 -1.18 -0.12 -17.59
CA ALA A 523 -2.37 0.64 -17.26
C ALA A 523 -3.52 0.36 -18.25
N THR A 524 -3.22 0.32 -19.56
CA THR A 524 -4.22 0.03 -20.59
C THR A 524 -4.75 -1.40 -20.51
N ALA A 525 -3.86 -2.37 -20.30
CA ALA A 525 -4.26 -3.77 -20.13
C ALA A 525 -5.10 -3.98 -18.87
N SER A 526 -4.75 -3.32 -17.77
CA SER A 526 -5.54 -3.34 -16.54
C SER A 526 -6.95 -2.76 -16.75
N VAL A 527 -7.07 -1.67 -17.50
CA VAL A 527 -8.38 -1.09 -17.88
C VAL A 527 -9.20 -2.09 -18.69
N ILE A 528 -8.63 -2.69 -19.74
CA ILE A 528 -9.32 -3.68 -20.58
C ILE A 528 -9.74 -4.91 -19.76
N SER A 529 -8.84 -5.44 -18.92
CA SER A 529 -9.13 -6.57 -18.04
C SER A 529 -10.28 -6.25 -17.07
N SER A 530 -10.27 -5.05 -16.47
CA SER A 530 -11.33 -4.59 -15.58
C SER A 530 -12.68 -4.45 -16.30
N THR A 531 -12.69 -3.90 -17.52
CA THR A 531 -13.89 -3.79 -18.36
C THR A 531 -14.51 -5.15 -18.69
N LEU A 532 -13.67 -6.16 -18.95
CA LEU A 532 -14.12 -7.53 -19.27
C LEU A 532 -14.54 -8.32 -18.02
N LYS A 533 -13.82 -8.18 -16.89
CA LYS A 533 -14.13 -8.88 -15.63
C LYS A 533 -15.33 -8.25 -14.89
N GLY A 534 -15.57 -6.95 -15.07
CA GLY A 534 -16.57 -6.18 -14.33
C GLY A 534 -17.96 -6.85 -14.22
N PRO A 535 -18.59 -7.28 -15.34
CA PRO A 535 -19.89 -7.95 -15.31
C PRO A 535 -19.97 -9.18 -14.41
N PHE A 536 -18.91 -9.98 -14.41
CA PHE A 536 -18.83 -11.20 -13.61
C PHE A 536 -18.69 -10.86 -12.13
N VAL A 537 -17.74 -9.98 -11.77
CA VAL A 537 -17.50 -9.60 -10.38
C VAL A 537 -18.77 -9.09 -9.69
N GLN A 538 -19.61 -8.35 -10.42
CA GLN A 538 -20.85 -7.79 -9.88
C GLN A 538 -21.95 -8.84 -9.64
N LEU A 539 -21.98 -9.93 -10.42
CA LEU A 539 -23.04 -10.94 -10.37
C LEU A 539 -22.64 -12.22 -9.64
N PHE A 540 -21.34 -12.53 -9.54
CA PHE A 540 -20.84 -13.76 -8.93
C PHE A 540 -21.21 -13.89 -7.45
N ALA A 541 -20.99 -12.86 -6.65
CA ALA A 541 -21.29 -12.93 -5.22
C ALA A 541 -22.79 -13.16 -4.95
N PRO A 542 -23.71 -12.37 -5.55
CA PRO A 542 -25.15 -12.64 -5.45
C PRO A 542 -25.56 -14.03 -5.96
N LEU A 543 -24.95 -14.51 -7.05
CA LEU A 543 -25.22 -15.84 -7.59
C LEU A 543 -24.81 -16.95 -6.61
N LEU A 544 -23.61 -16.87 -6.02
CA LEU A 544 -23.15 -17.84 -5.03
C LEU A 544 -23.95 -17.77 -3.72
N ASP A 545 -24.36 -16.57 -3.30
CA ASP A 545 -25.23 -16.36 -2.14
C ASP A 545 -26.62 -17.01 -2.34
N SER A 546 -27.05 -17.18 -3.60
CA SER A 546 -28.35 -17.75 -3.98
C SER A 546 -28.40 -19.27 -4.10
N LEU A 547 -27.26 -19.97 -3.95
CA LEU A 547 -27.19 -21.43 -3.93
C LEU A 547 -27.90 -22.01 -2.70
N ASP A 548 -28.73 -23.04 -2.92
CA ASP A 548 -29.44 -23.70 -1.82
C ASP A 548 -28.44 -24.46 -0.93
N SER A 549 -28.60 -24.32 0.39
CA SER A 549 -27.83 -25.12 1.34
C SER A 549 -28.15 -26.61 1.11
N PRO A 550 -27.12 -27.47 1.01
CA PRO A 550 -27.34 -28.90 0.86
C PRO A 550 -28.05 -29.46 2.10
N ASP A 551 -28.73 -30.60 1.93
CA ASP A 551 -29.27 -31.35 3.06
C ASP A 551 -28.12 -31.67 4.02
N GLU A 552 -28.22 -31.29 5.31
CA GLU A 552 -27.14 -31.42 6.33
C GLU A 552 -26.60 -32.86 6.42
N ASN A 553 -27.34 -33.84 5.89
CA ASN A 553 -26.97 -35.24 5.80
C ASN A 553 -26.02 -35.58 4.63
N THR A 554 -25.68 -34.63 3.74
CA THR A 554 -24.92 -34.87 2.49
C THR A 554 -23.62 -34.09 2.39
N VAL A 555 -23.58 -32.81 2.79
CA VAL A 555 -22.38 -31.95 2.77
C VAL A 555 -22.43 -31.06 4.01
N SER A 556 -21.31 -30.89 4.71
CA SER A 556 -21.26 -30.01 5.89
C SER A 556 -21.27 -28.53 5.50
N GLU A 557 -21.76 -27.64 6.39
CA GLU A 557 -21.76 -26.18 6.14
C GLU A 557 -20.35 -25.64 5.83
N GLY A 558 -19.32 -26.15 6.51
CA GLY A 558 -17.92 -25.78 6.24
C GLY A 558 -17.45 -26.21 4.85
N GLU A 559 -17.78 -27.42 4.44
CA GLU A 559 -17.43 -27.96 3.11
C GLU A 559 -18.17 -27.23 1.99
N PHE A 560 -19.43 -26.84 2.22
CA PHE A 560 -20.21 -26.02 1.29
C PHE A 560 -19.59 -24.62 1.09
N LEU A 561 -19.14 -23.98 2.17
CA LEU A 561 -18.44 -22.69 2.08
C LEU A 561 -17.08 -22.81 1.37
N GLU A 562 -16.33 -23.90 1.60
CA GLU A 562 -15.09 -24.17 0.88
C GLU A 562 -15.33 -24.36 -0.63
N GLN A 563 -16.41 -25.06 -1.02
CA GLN A 563 -16.79 -25.22 -2.44
C GLN A 563 -17.18 -23.88 -3.09
N LYS A 564 -17.93 -23.02 -2.38
CA LYS A 564 -18.23 -21.65 -2.86
C LYS A 564 -16.97 -20.82 -3.04
N GLN A 565 -16.02 -20.92 -2.10
CA GLN A 565 -14.74 -20.24 -2.20
C GLN A 565 -13.93 -20.78 -3.40
N ALA A 566 -13.94 -22.09 -3.65
CA ALA A 566 -13.24 -22.68 -4.79
C ALA A 566 -13.76 -22.19 -6.16
N VAL A 567 -15.07 -21.93 -6.30
CA VAL A 567 -15.64 -21.30 -7.52
C VAL A 567 -15.13 -19.87 -7.65
N THR A 568 -15.10 -19.12 -6.54
CA THR A 568 -14.59 -17.74 -6.52
C THR A 568 -13.11 -17.71 -6.91
N ASP A 569 -12.29 -18.58 -6.31
CA ASP A 569 -10.86 -18.64 -6.58
C ASP A 569 -10.57 -19.03 -8.03
N ALA A 570 -11.34 -19.96 -8.62
CA ALA A 570 -11.20 -20.34 -10.02
C ALA A 570 -11.43 -19.17 -10.99
N PHE A 571 -12.32 -18.23 -10.65
CA PHE A 571 -12.53 -17.02 -11.44
C PHE A 571 -11.47 -15.95 -11.19
N PHE A 572 -11.03 -15.71 -9.96
CA PHE A 572 -10.08 -14.61 -9.68
C PHE A 572 -8.60 -14.99 -9.88
N PHE A 573 -8.29 -16.28 -9.78
CA PHE A 573 -6.94 -16.82 -9.89
C PHE A 573 -6.90 -17.95 -10.94
N PRO A 574 -7.12 -17.64 -12.22
CA PRO A 574 -7.13 -18.63 -13.28
C PRO A 574 -5.76 -19.31 -13.43
N SER A 575 -5.77 -20.57 -13.89
CA SER A 575 -4.55 -21.28 -14.28
C SER A 575 -4.07 -20.88 -15.68
N ASP A 576 -3.08 -21.60 -16.23
CA ASP A 576 -2.66 -21.40 -17.61
C ASP A 576 -3.85 -21.56 -18.57
N PRO A 577 -3.99 -20.72 -19.62
CA PRO A 577 -5.17 -20.73 -20.48
C PRO A 577 -5.40 -22.08 -21.16
N SER A 578 -6.61 -22.62 -21.01
CA SER A 578 -7.08 -23.81 -21.72
C SER A 578 -7.31 -23.56 -23.22
N GLU A 579 -7.50 -24.64 -23.99
CA GLU A 579 -7.82 -24.57 -25.43
C GLU A 579 -9.19 -23.89 -25.65
N ASP A 580 -10.16 -24.15 -24.76
CA ASP A 580 -11.49 -23.55 -24.79
C ASP A 580 -11.46 -22.03 -24.50
N ALA A 581 -10.49 -21.57 -23.70
CA ALA A 581 -10.32 -20.14 -23.39
C ALA A 581 -10.00 -19.30 -24.64
N ALA A 582 -9.35 -19.88 -25.66
CA ALA A 582 -9.03 -19.17 -26.90
C ALA A 582 -10.28 -18.86 -27.73
N GLU A 583 -11.27 -19.75 -27.77
CA GLU A 583 -12.54 -19.52 -28.46
C GLU A 583 -13.34 -18.40 -27.79
N ILE A 584 -13.44 -18.43 -26.46
CA ILE A 584 -14.06 -17.36 -25.69
C ILE A 584 -13.34 -16.03 -25.90
N ALA A 585 -12.00 -16.03 -25.89
CA ALA A 585 -11.19 -14.84 -26.12
C ALA A 585 -11.46 -14.22 -27.52
N ASN A 586 -11.52 -15.04 -28.56
CA ASN A 586 -11.85 -14.59 -29.92
C ASN A 586 -13.25 -13.97 -30.00
N GLY A 587 -14.25 -14.58 -29.37
CA GLY A 587 -15.60 -14.03 -29.30
C GLY A 587 -15.63 -12.67 -28.58
N LEU A 588 -14.91 -12.54 -27.46
CA LEU A 588 -14.77 -11.29 -26.73
C LEU A 588 -14.13 -10.19 -27.58
N VAL A 589 -13.04 -10.47 -28.29
CA VAL A 589 -12.39 -9.50 -29.18
C VAL A 589 -13.33 -8.99 -30.26
N LYS A 590 -14.10 -9.90 -30.87
CA LYS A 590 -15.05 -9.56 -31.92
C LYS A 590 -16.19 -8.67 -31.41
N SER A 591 -16.78 -9.03 -30.28
CA SER A 591 -17.93 -8.30 -29.71
C SER A 591 -17.53 -6.96 -29.07
N PHE A 592 -16.30 -6.85 -28.57
CA PHE A 592 -15.73 -5.60 -28.04
C PHE A 592 -14.79 -4.91 -29.02
N HIS A 593 -15.02 -5.06 -30.34
CA HIS A 593 -14.11 -4.53 -31.36
C HIS A 593 -13.74 -3.06 -31.15
N ASN A 594 -14.70 -2.20 -30.81
CA ASN A 594 -14.48 -0.77 -30.56
C ASN A 594 -13.51 -0.50 -29.42
N LEU A 595 -13.51 -1.34 -28.36
CA LEU A 595 -12.58 -1.23 -27.23
C LEU A 595 -11.14 -1.43 -27.71
N PHE A 596 -10.91 -2.45 -28.53
CA PHE A 596 -9.58 -2.74 -29.09
C PHE A 596 -9.19 -1.74 -30.18
N GLU A 597 -10.12 -1.32 -31.02
CA GLU A 597 -9.91 -0.31 -32.07
C GLU A 597 -9.48 1.05 -31.49
N LYS A 598 -10.09 1.48 -30.37
CA LYS A 598 -9.70 2.71 -29.65
C LYS A 598 -8.23 2.73 -29.27
N HIS A 599 -7.65 1.57 -28.97
CA HIS A 599 -6.23 1.41 -28.64
C HIS A 599 -5.39 0.93 -29.84
N ASN A 600 -5.97 0.90 -31.04
CA ASN A 600 -5.37 0.42 -32.28
C ASN A 600 -4.84 -1.01 -32.16
N LEU A 601 -5.54 -1.87 -31.41
CA LEU A 601 -5.17 -3.25 -31.15
C LEU A 601 -5.85 -4.18 -32.17
N GLN A 602 -5.09 -5.15 -32.66
CA GLN A 602 -5.59 -6.22 -33.52
C GLN A 602 -5.19 -7.53 -32.88
N LEU A 603 -6.18 -8.20 -32.28
CA LEU A 603 -5.97 -9.43 -31.53
C LEU A 603 -6.63 -10.59 -32.29
N ASP A 604 -5.90 -11.69 -32.42
CA ASP A 604 -6.37 -12.99 -32.85
C ASP A 604 -5.79 -14.05 -31.89
N PHE A 605 -6.59 -15.08 -31.60
CA PHE A 605 -6.24 -16.14 -30.65
C PHE A 605 -6.27 -17.51 -31.31
#